data_AF-A0A3M1FGK4-F1
#
_entry.id   AF-A0A3M1FGK4-F1
#
_cell.length_a   1.000
_cell.length_b   1.000
_cell.length_c   1.000
_cell.angle_alpha   90.00
_cell.angle_beta   90.00
_cell.angle_gamma   90.00
#
_symmetry.space_group_name_H-M   'P 1'
#
loop_
_entity.id
_entity.type
_entity.pdbx_description
1 polymer ?
#
loop_
_entity_poly.entity_id
_entity_poly.type
_entity_poly.pdbx_seq_one_letter_code
_entity_poly.pdbx_strand_id
1 'polypeptide(L)'
;MNVLPSDDSLRDFIHPEALGKRSQDLPQRYRLNGAVIVMAADAVRAGQNFWSLDDIYAYRMDALDSVDIDSELDFMLAETILAQRHGVSG
;
A
#
# COMPACT_ATOMS: atom_id res chain seq x y z
N MET A 1 5.69 6.56 6.01
CA MET A 1 6.49 5.32 6.15
C MET A 1 7.72 5.66 6.94
N ASN A 2 8.22 4.72 7.72
CA ASN A 2 9.52 4.84 8.35
C ASN A 2 10.54 4.53 7.26
N VAL A 3 11.29 5.54 6.82
CA VAL A 3 12.32 5.37 5.80
C VAL A 3 13.63 5.12 6.52
N LEU A 4 14.30 4.01 6.19
CA LEU A 4 15.63 3.74 6.72
C LEU A 4 16.63 4.66 5.97
N PRO A 5 17.36 5.54 6.67
CA PRO A 5 18.40 6.34 6.03
C PRO A 5 19.54 5.46 5.51
N SER A 6 20.34 6.00 4.59
CA SER A 6 21.45 5.28 3.95
C SER A 6 22.58 4.84 4.89
N ASP A 7 22.60 5.37 6.12
CA ASP A 7 23.55 5.00 7.17
C ASP A 7 23.01 3.89 8.10
N ASP A 8 21.85 3.30 7.77
CA ASP A 8 21.14 2.27 8.52
C ASP A 8 20.80 2.65 9.97
N SER A 9 20.87 3.95 10.30
CA SER A 9 20.57 4.43 11.65
C SER A 9 19.08 4.32 11.96
N LEU A 10 18.76 3.69 13.09
CA LEU A 10 17.39 3.60 13.60
C LEU A 10 16.98 4.77 14.50
N ARG A 11 17.87 5.77 14.69
CA ARG A 11 17.71 6.84 15.71
C ARG A 11 16.38 7.57 15.62
N ASP A 12 15.83 7.72 14.42
CA ASP A 12 14.53 8.36 14.16
C ASP A 12 13.63 7.49 13.28
N PHE A 13 13.89 6.18 13.24
CA PHE A 13 13.14 5.26 12.40
C PHE A 13 11.70 5.09 12.88
N ILE A 14 11.45 5.08 14.20
CA ILE A 14 10.10 4.95 14.74
C ILE A 14 9.52 6.34 15.03
N HIS A 15 8.35 6.64 14.45
CA HIS A 15 7.64 7.88 14.72
C HIS A 15 7.36 8.04 16.23
N PRO A 16 7.60 9.22 16.84
CA PRO A 16 7.46 9.41 18.28
C PRO A 16 6.08 9.00 18.85
N GLU A 17 5.01 9.24 18.09
CA GLU A 17 3.64 8.88 18.49
C GLU A 17 3.39 7.36 18.61
N ALA A 18 4.26 6.54 18.02
CA ALA A 18 4.21 5.08 18.08
C ALA A 18 5.11 4.49 19.18
N LEU A 19 6.00 5.29 19.80
CA LEU A 19 6.86 4.83 20.88
C LEU A 19 6.02 4.37 22.09
N GLY A 20 6.31 3.16 22.57
CA GLY A 20 5.62 2.58 23.74
C GLY A 20 4.19 2.11 23.48
N LYS A 21 3.67 2.21 22.25
CA LYS A 21 2.37 1.66 21.85
C LYS A 21 2.57 0.38 21.06
N ARG A 22 1.67 -0.60 21.26
CA ARG A 22 1.66 -1.80 20.43
C ARG A 22 0.94 -1.45 19.11
N SER A 23 1.26 -2.17 18.03
CA SER A 23 0.72 -1.87 16.70
C SER A 23 -0.82 -1.96 16.65
N GLN A 24 -1.43 -2.85 17.42
CA GLN A 24 -2.88 -2.99 17.54
C GLN A 24 -3.57 -1.85 18.31
N ASP A 25 -2.82 -1.09 19.12
CA ASP A 25 -3.35 0.05 19.87
C ASP A 25 -3.29 1.35 19.03
N LEU A 26 -2.67 1.30 17.85
CA LEU A 26 -2.61 2.43 16.92
C LEU A 26 -3.89 2.51 16.07
N PRO A 27 -4.30 3.73 15.66
CA PRO A 27 -5.38 3.88 14.69
C PRO A 27 -5.09 3.07 13.42
N GLN A 28 -6.14 2.52 12.81
CA GLN A 28 -6.02 1.81 11.55
C GLN A 28 -5.36 2.71 10.49
N ARG A 29 -4.35 2.17 9.80
CA ARG A 29 -3.62 2.87 8.74
C ARG A 29 -3.87 2.18 7.40
N TYR A 30 -3.81 2.96 6.33
CA TYR A 30 -3.97 2.50 4.96
C TYR A 30 -2.77 2.95 4.13
N ARG A 31 -2.46 2.19 3.08
CA ARG A 31 -1.42 2.50 2.10
C ARG A 31 -2.07 2.48 0.71
N LEU A 32 -1.67 3.40 -0.15
CA LEU A 32 -1.99 3.34 -1.58
C LEU A 32 -1.26 2.16 -2.20
N ASN A 33 -1.98 1.25 -2.86
CA ASN A 33 -1.42 0.05 -3.46
C ASN A 33 -1.11 0.18 -4.97
N GLY A 34 -1.50 1.29 -5.60
CA GLY A 34 -1.27 1.52 -7.03
C GLY A 34 -2.15 0.73 -8.00
N ALA A 35 -3.02 -0.16 -7.51
CA ALA A 35 -3.76 -1.11 -8.35
C ALA A 35 -4.84 -0.44 -9.23
N VAL A 36 -5.60 0.50 -8.66
CA VAL A 36 -6.72 1.14 -9.35
C VAL A 36 -6.72 2.63 -9.07
N ILE A 37 -6.65 3.43 -10.14
CA ILE A 37 -6.87 4.88 -10.12
C ILE A 37 -7.95 5.17 -11.16
N VAL A 38 -9.06 5.76 -10.73
CA VAL A 38 -10.16 6.16 -11.61
C VAL A 38 -10.28 7.68 -11.58
N MET A 39 -10.20 8.29 -12.76
CA MET A 39 -10.32 9.75 -12.94
C MET A 39 -11.19 10.05 -14.15
N ALA A 40 -11.91 11.18 -14.09
CA ALA A 40 -12.66 11.68 -15.24
C ALA A 40 -11.71 12.00 -16.40
N ALA A 41 -12.05 11.58 -17.61
CA ALA A 41 -11.20 11.77 -18.79
C ALA A 41 -10.97 13.26 -19.10
N ASP A 42 -11.94 14.13 -18.82
CA ASP A 42 -11.79 15.59 -18.96
C ASP A 42 -10.76 16.17 -17.99
N ALA A 43 -10.72 15.69 -16.75
CA ALA A 43 -9.74 16.13 -15.76
C ALA A 43 -8.30 15.76 -16.19
N VAL A 44 -8.13 14.54 -16.71
CA VAL A 44 -6.85 14.09 -17.26
C VAL A 44 -6.43 14.94 -18.47
N ARG A 45 -7.37 15.23 -19.40
CA ARG A 45 -7.11 16.09 -20.57
C ARG A 45 -6.76 17.52 -20.19
N ALA A 46 -7.33 18.04 -19.11
CA ALA A 46 -7.03 19.35 -18.57
C ALA A 46 -5.68 19.43 -17.85
N GLY A 47 -4.92 18.32 -17.78
CA GLY A 47 -3.63 18.26 -17.11
C GLY A 47 -3.72 18.24 -15.58
N GLN A 48 -4.90 17.97 -15.03
CA GLN A 48 -5.07 17.83 -13.59
C GLN A 48 -4.41 16.53 -13.14
N ASN A 49 -3.75 16.58 -11.98
CA ASN A 49 -3.23 15.39 -11.33
C ASN A 49 -4.24 14.86 -10.31
N PHE A 50 -4.13 13.58 -9.96
CA PHE A 50 -5.03 12.93 -9.01
C PHE A 50 -5.15 13.71 -7.70
N TRP A 51 -4.04 14.23 -7.18
CA TRP A 51 -3.95 14.95 -5.90
C TRP A 51 -4.49 16.38 -5.91
N SER A 52 -4.84 16.90 -7.08
CA SER A 52 -5.38 18.25 -7.27
C SER A 52 -6.91 18.30 -7.33
N LEU A 53 -7.58 17.16 -7.15
CA LEU A 53 -9.03 17.06 -7.15
C LEU A 53 -9.58 17.18 -5.72
N ASP A 54 -10.74 17.82 -5.57
CA ASP A 54 -11.40 17.94 -4.26
C ASP A 54 -12.28 16.71 -3.94
N ASP A 55 -12.81 16.05 -4.97
CA ASP A 55 -13.71 14.89 -4.86
C ASP A 55 -12.94 13.55 -5.02
N ILE A 56 -12.01 13.29 -4.10
CA ILE A 56 -11.20 12.07 -4.10
C ILE A 56 -11.67 11.12 -3.00
N TYR A 57 -11.96 9.87 -3.37
CA TYR A 57 -12.44 8.85 -2.45
C TYR A 57 -11.61 7.57 -2.56
N ALA A 58 -11.37 6.92 -1.41
CA ALA A 58 -10.62 5.68 -1.36
C ALA A 58 -11.52 4.46 -1.63
N TYR A 59 -11.06 3.56 -2.50
CA TYR A 59 -11.57 2.19 -2.60
C TYR A 59 -10.66 1.26 -1.78
N ARG A 60 -11.24 0.57 -0.78
CA ARG A 60 -10.48 -0.34 0.08
C ARG A 60 -10.41 -1.73 -0.54
N MET A 61 -9.20 -2.24 -0.70
CA MET A 61 -8.91 -3.60 -1.18
C MET A 61 -8.38 -4.47 -0.05
N ASP A 62 -8.61 -5.79 -0.13
CA ASP A 62 -7.98 -6.74 0.78
C ASP A 62 -6.45 -6.70 0.60
N ALA A 63 -5.71 -6.97 1.68
CA ALA A 63 -4.24 -7.00 1.62
C ALA A 63 -3.74 -8.07 0.63
N LEU A 64 -4.42 -9.21 0.56
CA LEU A 64 -4.09 -10.31 -0.36
C LEU A 64 -4.38 -9.96 -1.83
N ASP A 65 -5.27 -8.99 -2.09
CA ASP A 65 -5.53 -8.43 -3.42
C ASP A 65 -4.62 -7.24 -3.78
N SER A 66 -3.78 -6.80 -2.83
CA SER A 66 -3.01 -5.57 -2.93
C SER A 66 -1.49 -5.81 -3.01
N VAL A 67 -1.08 -7.02 -3.43
CA VAL A 67 0.33 -7.37 -3.63
C VAL A 67 0.84 -6.65 -4.88
N ASP A 68 1.89 -5.85 -4.72
CA ASP A 68 2.60 -5.19 -5.80
C ASP A 68 3.84 -6.01 -6.14
N ILE A 69 4.14 -6.20 -7.42
CA ILE A 69 5.19 -7.13 -7.86
C ILE A 69 6.40 -6.34 -8.33
N ASP A 70 7.32 -6.09 -7.40
CA ASP A 70 8.60 -5.42 -7.66
C ASP A 70 9.79 -6.39 -7.67
N SER A 71 9.61 -7.58 -7.07
CA SER A 71 10.65 -8.60 -6.93
C SER A 71 10.13 -10.02 -7.17
N GLU A 72 11.06 -10.95 -7.32
CA GLU A 72 10.75 -12.38 -7.43
C GLU A 72 10.02 -12.93 -6.19
N LEU A 73 10.34 -12.40 -5.01
CA LEU A 73 9.66 -12.78 -3.77
C LEU A 73 8.18 -12.37 -3.79
N ASP A 74 7.88 -11.17 -4.29
CA ASP A 74 6.50 -10.68 -4.39
C ASP A 74 5.68 -11.53 -5.37
N PHE A 75 6.32 -11.96 -6.47
CA PHE A 75 5.70 -12.86 -7.44
C PHE A 75 5.35 -14.21 -6.81
N MET A 76 6.30 -14.86 -6.12
CA MET A 76 6.04 -16.13 -5.42
C MET A 76 4.93 -16.02 -4.37
N LEU A 77 4.88 -14.89 -3.66
CA LEU A 77 3.81 -14.62 -2.70
C LEU A 77 2.45 -14.51 -3.41
N ALA A 78 2.36 -13.76 -4.50
CA ALA A 78 1.14 -13.61 -5.28
C ALA A 78 0.64 -14.97 -5.84
N GLU A 79 1.55 -15.80 -6.37
CA GLU A 79 1.22 -17.15 -6.83
C GLU A 79 0.64 -18.01 -5.71
N THR A 80 1.27 -17.99 -4.52
CA THR A 80 0.81 -18.74 -3.35
C THR A 80 -0.60 -18.31 -2.94
N ILE A 81 -0.87 -16.99 -2.92
CA ILE A 81 -2.18 -16.44 -2.59
C ILE A 81 -3.24 -16.91 -3.61
N LEU A 82 -2.91 -16.91 -4.90
CA LEU A 82 -3.81 -17.38 -5.95
C LEU A 82 -4.08 -18.88 -5.84
N ALA A 83 -3.06 -19.71 -5.62
CA ALA A 83 -3.21 -21.15 -5.46
C ALA A 83 -4.15 -21.51 -4.30
N GLN A 84 -3.99 -20.83 -3.15
CA GLN A 84 -4.85 -21.00 -1.99
C GLN A 84 -6.32 -20.68 -2.29
N ARG A 85 -6.59 -19.65 -3.10
CA ARG A 85 -7.95 -19.24 -3.49
C ARG A 85 -8.62 -20.24 -4.43
N HIS A 86 -7.84 -20.89 -5.29
CA HIS A 86 -8.35 -21.87 -6.25
C HIS A 86 -8.41 -23.30 -5.69
N GLY A 87 -8.11 -23.49 -4.40
CA GLY A 87 -8.16 -24.81 -3.76
C GLY A 87 -7.09 -25.78 -4.25
N VAL A 88 -6.09 -25.28 -4.98
CA VAL A 88 -4.92 -26.07 -5.38
C VAL A 88 -3.95 -26.03 -4.21
N SER A 89 -4.23 -26.87 -3.22
CA SER A 89 -3.29 -27.13 -2.13
C SER A 89 -2.17 -27.98 -2.72
N GLY A 90 -0.94 -27.47 -2.69
CA GLY A 90 0.26 -28.26 -2.97
C GLY A 90 0.50 -29.35 -1.92
#